data_AF-A0A1W2CPS6-F1
#
_entry.id   AF-A0A1W2CPS6-F1
#
_cell.length_a   1.000
_cell.length_b   1.000
_cell.length_c   1.000
_cell.angle_alpha   90.00
_cell.angle_beta   90.00
_cell.angle_gamma   90.00
#
_symmetry.space_group_name_H-M   'P 1'
#
loop_
_entity.id
_entity.type
_entity.pdbx_description
1 polymer ?
#
loop_
_entity_poly.entity_id
_entity_poly.type
_entity_poly.pdbx_seq_one_letter_code
_entity_poly.pdbx_strand_id
1 'polypeptide(L)'
;MFQNPFSFEGRIRRLEYCLSQLIYLCYVFAVGFIFGAIGLIDDTESPKNSLTILIAILPGIYFLWAQGAKRCHDRGNSGWYQLIPFYGFWMCFAPGDTTENEYGDNPKLPKQYYDPFAVDTGSDGTGSNMVLVEPIDDVDEDGIIKEK
;
A
#
# COMPACT_ATOMS: atom_id res chain seq x y z
N MET A 1 5.10 6.48 0.71
CA MET A 1 4.03 5.98 -0.19
C MET A 1 4.70 5.12 -1.26
N PHE A 2 4.14 3.96 -1.61
CA PHE A 2 4.75 2.92 -2.46
C PHE A 2 6.08 2.33 -1.97
N GLN A 3 6.12 1.90 -0.70
CA GLN A 3 7.24 1.08 -0.23
C GLN A 3 7.07 -0.35 -0.76
N ASN A 4 8.09 -0.88 -1.44
CA ASN A 4 8.11 -2.22 -2.03
C ASN A 4 6.83 -2.55 -2.86
N PRO A 5 6.59 -1.86 -3.99
CA PRO A 5 5.36 -2.00 -4.80
C PRO A 5 5.19 -3.37 -5.49
N PHE A 6 6.22 -4.21 -5.47
CA PHE A 6 6.20 -5.56 -6.03
C PHE A 6 6.21 -6.64 -4.95
N SER A 7 6.13 -6.24 -3.68
CA SER A 7 5.98 -7.16 -2.54
C SER A 7 4.52 -7.34 -2.17
N PHE A 8 4.16 -8.57 -1.78
CA PHE A 8 2.88 -8.91 -1.18
C PHE A 8 2.81 -8.58 0.32
N GLU A 9 3.96 -8.29 0.94
CA GLU A 9 4.06 -8.05 2.37
C GLU A 9 3.70 -6.61 2.75
N GLY A 10 3.06 -6.47 3.91
CA GLY A 10 2.67 -5.19 4.49
C GLY A 10 1.26 -4.74 4.12
N ARG A 11 0.98 -3.47 4.42
CA ARG A 11 -0.36 -2.87 4.39
C ARG A 11 -0.37 -1.61 3.55
N ILE A 12 -1.38 -1.44 2.70
CA ILE A 12 -1.60 -0.19 1.96
C ILE A 12 -3.00 0.39 2.21
N ARG A 13 -3.05 1.72 2.24
CA ARG A 13 -4.30 2.47 2.44
C ARG A 13 -5.01 2.72 1.10
N ARG A 14 -6.25 3.22 1.19
CA ARG A 14 -7.12 3.52 0.04
C ARG A 14 -6.46 4.37 -1.05
N LEU A 15 -5.76 5.46 -0.68
CA LEU A 15 -5.15 6.35 -1.67
C LEU A 15 -4.08 5.61 -2.51
N GLU A 16 -3.20 4.87 -1.84
CA GLU A 16 -2.16 4.08 -2.53
C GLU A 16 -2.78 2.99 -3.40
N TYR A 17 -3.83 2.31 -2.92
CA TYR A 17 -4.57 1.33 -3.71
C TYR A 17 -5.24 1.95 -4.95
N CYS A 18 -6.01 3.04 -4.80
CA CYS A 18 -6.66 3.71 -5.92
C CYS A 18 -5.64 4.23 -6.94
N LEU A 19 -4.51 4.77 -6.47
CA LEU A 19 -3.43 5.22 -7.34
C LEU A 19 -2.76 4.04 -8.06
N SER A 20 -2.64 2.87 -7.40
CA SER A 20 -2.18 1.63 -8.03
C SER A 20 -3.10 1.19 -9.18
N GLN A 21 -4.41 1.27 -8.99
CA GLN A 21 -5.39 0.99 -10.06
C GLN A 21 -5.21 1.95 -11.24
N LEU A 22 -5.01 3.24 -10.96
CA LEU A 22 -4.80 4.26 -11.99
C LEU A 22 -3.48 4.03 -12.75
N ILE A 23 -2.39 3.72 -12.04
CA ILE A 23 -1.09 3.39 -12.64
C ILE A 23 -1.21 2.18 -13.55
N TYR A 24 -1.87 1.11 -13.10
CA TYR A 24 -2.11 -0.07 -13.91
C TYR A 24 -2.94 0.25 -15.16
N LEU A 25 -3.99 1.06 -15.02
CA LEU A 25 -4.81 1.49 -16.15
C LEU A 25 -3.97 2.25 -17.19
N CYS A 26 -3.18 3.24 -16.76
CA CYS A 26 -2.27 3.98 -17.64
C CYS A 26 -1.25 3.06 -18.31
N TYR A 27 -0.70 2.09 -17.57
CA TYR A 27 0.25 1.11 -18.09
C TYR A 27 -0.35 0.26 -19.21
N VAL A 28 -1.55 -0.32 -18.99
CA VAL A 28 -2.21 -1.14 -20.02
C VAL A 28 -2.56 -0.31 -21.25
N PHE A 29 -3.03 0.92 -21.08
CA PHE A 29 -3.27 1.83 -22.22
C PHE A 29 -1.99 2.15 -22.98
N ALA A 30 -0.87 2.42 -22.29
CA ALA A 30 0.41 2.68 -22.94
C ALA A 30 0.91 1.47 -23.73
N VAL A 31 0.86 0.27 -23.13
CA VAL A 31 1.24 -0.98 -23.82
C VAL A 31 0.36 -1.22 -25.04
N GLY A 32 -0.97 -1.08 -24.90
CA GLY A 32 -1.91 -1.24 -26.00
C GLY A 32 -1.68 -0.22 -27.12
N PHE A 33 -1.44 1.05 -26.79
CA PHE A 33 -1.13 2.08 -27.76
C PHE A 33 0.15 1.77 -28.55
N ILE A 34 1.23 1.40 -27.85
CA ILE A 34 2.51 1.06 -28.48
C ILE A 34 2.31 -0.13 -29.43
N PHE A 35 1.69 -1.21 -28.97
CA PHE A 35 1.50 -2.42 -29.79
C PHE A 35 0.53 -2.22 -30.95
N GLY A 36 -0.49 -1.39 -30.80
CA GLY A 36 -1.32 -0.96 -31.92
C GLY A 36 -0.51 -0.17 -32.96
N ALA A 37 0.32 0.77 -32.51
CA ALA A 37 1.14 1.59 -33.41
C ALA A 37 2.17 0.79 -34.23
N ILE A 38 2.68 -0.33 -33.69
CA ILE A 38 3.60 -1.24 -34.40
C ILE A 38 2.90 -2.44 -35.07
N GLY A 39 1.57 -2.46 -35.10
CA GLY A 39 0.78 -3.47 -35.81
C GLY A 39 0.75 -4.86 -35.15
N LEU A 40 1.17 -4.99 -33.88
CA LEU A 40 1.16 -6.28 -33.18
C LEU A 40 -0.24 -6.72 -32.74
N ILE A 41 -1.20 -5.78 -32.69
CA ILE A 41 -2.59 -6.06 -32.30
C ILE A 41 -3.42 -6.59 -33.48
N ASP A 42 -3.07 -6.24 -34.72
CA ASP A 42 -3.87 -6.58 -35.90
C ASP A 42 -3.71 -8.05 -36.33
N ASP A 43 -2.67 -8.73 -35.84
CA ASP A 43 -2.35 -10.14 -36.12
C ASP A 43 -2.30 -10.96 -34.82
N THR A 44 -3.44 -11.01 -34.10
CA THR A 44 -3.58 -11.80 -32.85
C THR A 44 -3.60 -13.31 -33.08
N GLU A 45 -3.87 -13.76 -34.32
CA GLU A 45 -3.83 -15.17 -34.71
C GLU A 45 -2.41 -15.74 -34.70
N SER A 46 -1.39 -14.87 -34.79
CA SER A 46 0.00 -15.26 -34.57
C SER A 46 0.24 -15.57 -33.08
N PRO A 47 0.55 -16.84 -32.72
CA PRO A 47 0.81 -17.22 -31.33
C PRO A 47 1.99 -16.44 -30.72
N LYS A 48 2.94 -16.01 -31.57
CA LYS A 48 4.09 -15.20 -31.17
C LYS A 48 3.66 -13.81 -30.72
N ASN A 49 2.75 -13.15 -31.45
CA ASN A 49 2.28 -11.81 -31.11
C ASN A 49 1.46 -11.86 -29.81
N SER A 50 0.54 -12.83 -29.71
CA SER A 50 -0.23 -13.08 -28.49
C SER A 50 0.64 -13.35 -27.26
N LEU A 51 1.69 -14.17 -27.39
CA LEU A 51 2.65 -14.41 -26.31
C LEU A 51 3.44 -13.15 -25.93
N THR A 52 3.84 -12.37 -26.93
CA THR A 52 4.56 -11.10 -26.71
C THR A 52 3.70 -10.12 -25.92
N ILE A 53 2.42 -9.98 -26.30
CA ILE A 53 1.46 -9.12 -25.61
C ILE A 53 1.25 -9.59 -24.16
N LEU A 54 1.06 -10.90 -23.97
CA LEU A 54 0.89 -11.48 -22.64
C LEU A 54 2.10 -11.17 -21.73
N ILE A 55 3.31 -11.45 -22.19
CA ILE A 55 4.55 -11.19 -21.43
C ILE A 55 4.66 -9.71 -21.06
N ALA A 56 4.34 -8.82 -22.00
CA ALA A 56 4.38 -7.39 -21.75
C ALA A 56 3.34 -6.93 -20.72
N ILE A 57 2.24 -7.65 -20.48
CA ILE A 57 1.23 -7.26 -19.50
C ILE A 57 1.53 -7.83 -18.11
N LEU A 58 2.28 -8.94 -18.01
CA LEU A 58 2.56 -9.65 -16.75
C LEU A 58 3.09 -8.75 -15.61
N PRO A 59 4.05 -7.83 -15.82
CA PRO A 59 4.54 -6.97 -14.75
C PRO A 59 3.44 -6.10 -14.14
N GLY A 60 2.54 -5.57 -14.98
CA GLY A 60 1.40 -4.79 -14.53
C GLY A 60 0.39 -5.62 -13.73
N ILE A 61 0.11 -6.85 -14.18
CA ILE A 61 -0.76 -7.78 -13.43
C ILE A 61 -0.14 -8.09 -12.07
N TYR A 62 1.14 -8.41 -12.02
CA TYR A 62 1.82 -8.75 -10.78
C TYR A 62 1.85 -7.56 -9.80
N PHE A 63 2.13 -6.35 -10.30
CA PHE A 63 2.00 -5.11 -9.52
C PHE A 63 0.60 -4.95 -8.93
N LEU A 64 -0.44 -5.07 -9.77
CA LEU A 64 -1.84 -4.93 -9.35
C LEU A 64 -2.20 -5.95 -8.25
N TRP A 65 -1.73 -7.19 -8.42
CA TRP A 65 -2.01 -8.28 -7.50
C TRP A 65 -1.32 -8.09 -6.14
N ALA A 66 -0.07 -7.63 -6.15
CA ALA A 66 0.68 -7.31 -4.96
C ALA A 66 0.03 -6.15 -4.17
N GLN A 67 -0.37 -5.08 -4.86
CA GLN A 67 -1.04 -3.94 -4.20
C GLN A 67 -2.42 -4.33 -3.66
N GLY A 68 -3.20 -5.09 -4.42
CA GLY A 68 -4.49 -5.58 -3.93
C GLY A 68 -4.36 -6.53 -2.74
N ALA A 69 -3.30 -7.34 -2.66
CA ALA A 69 -3.03 -8.20 -1.50
C ALA A 69 -2.77 -7.35 -0.26
N LYS A 70 -1.86 -6.37 -0.34
CA LYS A 70 -1.58 -5.43 0.75
C LYS A 70 -2.81 -4.62 1.18
N ARG A 71 -3.76 -4.37 0.27
CA ARG A 71 -5.04 -3.73 0.60
C ARG A 71 -6.00 -4.68 1.35
N CYS A 72 -5.99 -5.97 1.01
CA CYS A 72 -6.70 -7.00 1.78
C CYS A 72 -6.12 -7.11 3.19
N HIS A 73 -4.78 -7.16 3.29
CA HIS A 73 -4.02 -7.20 4.53
C HIS A 73 -4.31 -6.01 5.44
N ASP A 74 -4.44 -4.80 4.87
CA ASP A 74 -4.83 -3.62 5.65
C ASP A 74 -6.20 -3.76 6.31
N ARG A 75 -7.04 -4.70 5.86
CA ARG A 75 -8.35 -5.00 6.45
C ARG A 75 -8.35 -6.28 7.30
N GLY A 76 -7.18 -6.87 7.59
CA GLY A 76 -7.06 -8.13 8.31
C GLY A 76 -7.56 -9.36 7.52
N ASN A 77 -7.63 -9.26 6.19
CA ASN A 77 -8.04 -10.38 5.33
C ASN A 77 -6.83 -10.90 4.55
N SER A 78 -6.84 -12.20 4.22
CA SER A 78 -5.81 -12.77 3.36
C SER A 78 -5.82 -12.12 1.97
N GLY A 79 -4.65 -12.08 1.33
CA GLY A 79 -4.50 -11.59 -0.04
C GLY A 79 -5.35 -12.32 -1.09
N TRP A 80 -6.02 -13.42 -0.76
CA TRP A 80 -6.93 -14.12 -1.67
C TRP A 80 -8.32 -13.46 -1.80
N TYR A 81 -8.70 -12.57 -0.89
CA TYR A 81 -10.03 -11.94 -0.89
C TYR A 81 -10.30 -11.09 -2.14
N GLN A 82 -9.26 -10.64 -2.82
CA GLN A 82 -9.38 -9.94 -4.12
C GLN A 82 -9.97 -10.80 -5.24
N LEU A 83 -10.02 -12.14 -5.09
CA LEU A 83 -10.75 -13.02 -6.01
C LEU A 83 -12.27 -13.00 -5.80
N ILE A 84 -12.75 -12.49 -4.66
CA ILE A 84 -14.18 -12.36 -4.40
C ILE A 84 -14.73 -11.31 -5.38
N PRO A 85 -15.76 -11.63 -6.18
CA PRO A 85 -16.35 -10.68 -7.11
C PRO A 85 -16.71 -9.36 -6.43
N PHE A 86 -16.39 -8.24 -7.10
CA PHE A 86 -16.60 -6.87 -6.62
C PHE A 86 -15.82 -6.44 -5.37
N TYR A 87 -15.04 -7.33 -4.73
CA TYR A 87 -14.28 -6.97 -3.54
C TYR A 87 -13.20 -5.91 -3.83
N GLY A 88 -12.55 -5.99 -4.99
CA GLY A 88 -11.63 -4.94 -5.45
C GLY A 88 -12.26 -3.54 -5.47
N PHE A 89 -13.49 -3.43 -5.97
CA PHE A 89 -14.22 -2.17 -5.99
C PHE A 89 -14.61 -1.72 -4.58
N TRP A 90 -15.08 -2.64 -3.74
CA TRP A 90 -15.38 -2.37 -2.33
C TRP A 90 -14.17 -1.83 -1.55
N MET A 91 -12.97 -2.38 -1.81
CA MET A 91 -11.73 -1.96 -1.15
C MET A 91 -11.32 -0.51 -1.41
N CYS A 92 -11.83 0.12 -2.48
CA CYS A 92 -11.63 1.55 -2.76
C CYS A 92 -12.25 2.45 -1.68
N PHE A 93 -13.37 2.02 -1.08
CA PHE A 93 -14.14 2.83 -0.13
C PHE A 93 -13.94 2.36 1.31
N ALA A 94 -13.85 1.06 1.50
CA ALA A 94 -13.94 0.45 2.82
C ALA A 94 -12.74 0.80 3.73
N PRO A 95 -12.93 1.04 5.04
CA PRO A 95 -11.86 1.43 5.97
C PRO A 95 -10.90 0.30 6.31
N GLY A 96 -9.60 0.61 6.41
CA GLY A 96 -8.62 -0.33 6.94
C GLY A 96 -8.88 -0.64 8.42
N ASP A 97 -8.30 -1.75 8.87
CA ASP A 97 -8.18 -2.13 10.27
C ASP A 97 -7.41 -1.05 11.05
N THR A 98 -7.93 -0.68 12.20
CA THR A 98 -7.36 0.37 13.06
C THR A 98 -6.35 -0.17 14.05
N THR A 99 -6.27 -1.48 14.23
CA THR A 99 -5.27 -2.11 15.09
C THR A 99 -4.09 -2.61 14.27
N GLU A 100 -3.01 -2.95 14.97
CA GLU A 100 -1.99 -3.84 14.41
C GLU A 100 -2.64 -5.18 14.07
N ASN A 101 -2.15 -5.82 13.01
CA ASN A 101 -2.61 -7.14 12.61
C ASN A 101 -1.41 -8.00 12.15
N GLU A 102 -1.66 -9.25 11.77
CA GLU A 102 -0.61 -10.20 11.35
C GLU A 102 0.24 -9.72 10.16
N TYR A 103 -0.23 -8.71 9.41
CA TYR A 103 0.45 -8.13 8.25
C TYR A 103 1.24 -6.85 8.58
N GLY A 104 1.31 -6.48 9.87
CA GLY A 104 2.12 -5.40 10.40
C GLY A 104 1.33 -4.23 10.98
N ASP A 105 2.09 -3.20 11.35
CA ASP A 105 1.60 -2.04 12.08
C ASP A 105 0.53 -1.27 11.31
N ASN A 106 -0.37 -0.61 12.03
CA ASN A 106 -1.38 0.23 11.40
C ASN A 106 -0.70 1.39 10.65
N PRO A 107 -0.91 1.53 9.31
CA PRO A 107 -0.29 2.58 8.51
C PRO A 107 -0.81 4.00 8.82
N LYS A 108 -1.72 4.16 9.79
CA LYS A 108 -2.15 5.46 10.34
C LYS A 108 -1.49 5.80 11.68
N LEU A 109 -0.99 4.82 12.42
CA LEU A 109 -0.40 5.11 13.71
C LEU A 109 0.96 5.77 13.48
N PRO A 110 1.23 6.92 14.13
CA PRO A 110 2.58 7.44 14.19
C PRO A 110 3.49 6.36 14.80
N LYS A 111 4.72 6.24 14.31
CA LYS A 111 5.69 5.36 14.96
C LYS A 111 5.82 5.82 16.41
N GLN A 112 5.47 4.96 17.35
CA GLN A 112 5.67 5.26 18.77
C GLN A 112 7.17 5.42 19.01
N TYR A 113 7.59 6.60 19.45
CA TYR A 113 8.99 6.84 19.80
C TYR A 113 9.12 6.71 21.31
N TYR A 114 10.06 5.87 21.74
CA TYR A 114 10.43 5.75 23.14
C TYR A 114 11.39 6.90 23.47
N ASP A 115 11.06 7.73 24.45
CA ASP A 115 12.01 8.69 25.00
C ASP A 115 12.90 7.99 26.04
N PRO A 116 14.19 7.73 25.71
CA PRO A 116 15.10 7.06 26.63
C PRO A 116 15.49 7.93 27.84
N PHE A 117 15.12 9.22 27.85
CA PHE A 117 15.41 10.18 28.90
C PHE A 117 14.16 10.61 29.68
N ALA A 118 12.98 10.06 29.36
CA ALA A 118 11.76 10.37 30.09
C ALA A 118 11.95 10.06 31.58
N VAL A 119 11.91 11.10 32.42
CA VAL A 119 12.05 10.99 33.87
C VAL A 119 10.74 10.44 34.43
N ASP A 120 10.83 9.31 35.13
CA ASP A 120 9.71 8.73 35.87
C ASP A 120 9.19 9.75 36.89
N THR A 121 7.96 10.23 36.68
CA THR A 121 7.25 11.12 37.61
C THR A 121 6.13 10.38 38.37
N GLY A 122 6.04 9.05 38.22
CA GLY A 122 5.04 8.21 38.88
C GLY A 122 5.36 7.97 40.35
N SER A 123 4.40 8.24 41.24
CA SER A 123 4.56 8.14 42.70
C SER A 123 4.37 6.72 43.26
N ASP A 124 4.35 5.69 42.43
CA ASP A 124 3.85 4.36 42.81
C ASP A 124 4.72 3.21 42.30
N GLY A 125 6.05 3.39 42.26
CA GLY A 125 7.06 2.35 42.56
C GLY A 125 6.94 0.96 41.91
N THR A 126 6.16 0.81 40.84
CA THR A 126 5.85 -0.46 40.20
C THR A 126 6.15 -0.35 38.71
N GLY A 127 7.39 -0.74 38.37
CA GLY A 127 7.79 -1.27 37.06
C GLY A 127 7.52 -0.41 35.84
N SER A 128 8.54 0.33 35.39
CA SER A 128 8.80 0.75 34.01
C SER A 128 7.56 0.97 33.13
N ASN A 129 6.77 2.00 33.44
CA ASN A 129 5.78 2.50 32.49
C ASN A 129 6.52 3.24 31.38
N MET A 130 6.65 2.59 30.23
CA MET A 130 7.17 3.22 29.01
C MET A 130 6.28 4.42 28.66
N VAL A 131 6.81 5.64 28.79
CA VAL A 131 6.09 6.85 28.40
C VAL A 131 6.07 6.90 26.87
N LEU A 132 4.91 6.63 26.29
CA LEU A 132 4.70 6.85 24.86
C LEU A 132 4.70 8.36 24.62
N VAL A 133 5.67 8.85 23.86
CA VAL A 133 5.71 10.24 23.43
C VAL A 133 5.03 10.33 22.07
N GLU A 134 4.05 11.22 21.93
CA GLU A 134 3.51 11.55 20.60
C GLU A 134 4.64 12.12 19.74
N PRO A 135 4.80 11.67 18.49
CA PRO A 135 5.83 12.24 17.63
C PRO A 135 5.54 13.73 17.45
N ILE A 136 6.60 14.51 17.63
CA ILE A 136 6.63 15.95 17.42
C ILE A 136 6.55 16.19 15.90
N ASP A 137 5.36 16.01 15.31
CA ASP A 137 5.11 16.18 13.87
C ASP A 137 4.21 17.41 13.61
N ASP A 138 4.41 18.49 14.36
CA ASP A 138 3.93 19.84 14.00
C ASP A 138 5.08 20.85 14.06
N VAL A 139 6.22 20.42 13.54
CA VAL A 139 7.42 21.24 13.37
C VAL A 139 7.36 21.87 11.98
N ASP A 140 7.45 23.19 11.89
CA ASP A 140 7.60 23.87 10.60
C ASP A 140 8.92 23.52 9.91
N GLU A 141 9.08 23.93 8.64
CA GLU A 141 10.30 23.68 7.84
C GLU A 141 11.60 24.13 8.53
N ASP A 142 11.50 24.92 9.60
CA ASP A 142 12.59 25.55 10.34
C ASP A 142 12.93 24.82 11.66
N GLY A 143 12.23 23.75 12.03
CA GLY A 143 12.56 22.98 13.22
C GLY A 143 11.93 23.50 14.52
N ILE A 144 10.93 24.39 14.46
CA ILE A 144 10.30 24.98 15.66
C ILE A 144 8.93 24.34 15.94
N ILE A 145 8.70 23.94 17.20
CA ILE A 145 7.45 23.35 17.68
C ILE A 145 6.36 24.42 17.70
N LYS A 146 5.27 24.21 16.96
CA LYS A 146 4.08 25.06 17.08
C LYS A 146 3.24 24.59 18.27
N GLU A 147 3.37 25.28 19.40
CA GLU A 147 2.41 25.12 20.49
C GLU A 147 1.02 25.61 20.03
N LYS A 148 -0.01 24.84 20.36
CA LYS A 148 -1.41 25.16 20.08
C LYS A 148 -2.00 26.07 21.16
#